data_AF-A0A1G2I6A4-F1
#
_entry.id   AF-A0A1G2I6A4-F1
#
_cell.length_a   1.000
_cell.length_b   1.000
_cell.length_c   1.000
_cell.angle_alpha   90.00
_cell.angle_beta   90.00
_cell.angle_gamma   90.00
#
_symmetry.space_group_name_H-M   'P 1'
#
loop_
_entity.id
_entity.type
_entity.pdbx_description
1 polymer ?
#
loop_
_entity_poly.entity_id
_entity_poly.type
_entity_poly.pdbx_seq_one_letter_code
_entity_poly.pdbx_strand_id
1 'polypeptide(L)'
;MIIINIIIFLLVGFLGYLIGRWGDNYLNFWIGDPNWIPDHWIYGLLLIIASLFFKGTIELSIFSFGLGLFISDLKDFLNLKFYGSDKKTKETKKFWHID
;
A
#
# COMPACT_ATOMS: atom_id res chain seq x y z
N MET A 1 -26.25 -7.89 3.02
CA MET A 1 -24.88 -8.08 3.56
C MET A 1 -23.81 -8.03 2.47
N ILE A 2 -23.95 -8.75 1.35
CA ILE A 2 -22.93 -8.77 0.27
C ILE A 2 -22.59 -7.37 -0.27
N ILE A 3 -23.59 -6.55 -0.59
CA ILE A 3 -23.36 -5.18 -1.10
C ILE A 3 -22.54 -4.33 -0.12
N ILE A 4 -22.84 -4.42 1.18
CA ILE A 4 -22.10 -3.70 2.23
C ILE A 4 -20.64 -4.17 2.25
N ASN A 5 -20.39 -5.48 2.16
CA ASN A 5 -19.03 -6.02 2.12
C ASN A 5 -18.26 -5.54 0.88
N ILE A 6 -18.91 -5.46 -0.29
CA ILE A 6 -18.28 -4.93 -1.51
C ILE A 6 -17.91 -3.45 -1.31
N ILE A 7 -18.80 -2.65 -0.73
CA ILE A 7 -18.53 -1.23 -0.46
C ILE A 7 -17.35 -1.08 0.51
N ILE A 8 -17.33 -1.87 1.60
CA ILE A 8 -16.20 -1.88 2.55
C ILE A 8 -14.91 -2.25 1.83
N PHE A 9 -14.93 -3.30 1.03
CA PHE A 9 -13.76 -3.76 0.27
C PHE A 9 -13.20 -2.65 -0.62
N LEU A 10 -14.05 -2.00 -1.41
CA LEU A 10 -13.64 -0.94 -2.33
C LEU A 10 -13.15 0.31 -1.61
N LEU A 11 -13.87 0.78 -0.58
CA LEU A 11 -13.49 1.99 0.14
C LEU A 11 -12.21 1.79 0.94
N VAL A 12 -12.10 0.68 1.68
CA VAL A 12 -10.92 0.39 2.51
C VAL A 12 -9.71 0.06 1.64
N GLY A 13 -9.89 -0.66 0.54
CA GLY A 13 -8.83 -0.88 -0.43
C GLY A 13 -8.37 0.40 -1.10
N PHE A 14 -9.30 1.29 -1.48
CA PHE A 14 -8.92 2.60 -2.01
C PHE A 14 -8.15 3.44 -1.00
N LEU A 15 -8.54 3.42 0.28
CA LEU A 15 -7.77 4.09 1.36
C LEU A 15 -6.37 3.51 1.52
N GLY A 16 -6.22 2.18 1.46
CA GLY A 16 -4.91 1.52 1.49
C GLY A 16 -4.02 1.97 0.33
N TYR A 17 -4.58 2.04 -0.89
CA TYR A 17 -3.88 2.57 -2.06
C TYR A 17 -3.45 4.02 -1.85
N LEU A 18 -4.36 4.91 -1.41
CA LEU A 18 -4.05 6.31 -1.16
C LEU A 18 -2.93 6.49 -0.14
N ILE A 19 -2.93 5.70 0.94
CA ILE A 19 -1.90 5.76 1.98
C ILE A 19 -0.56 5.28 1.44
N GLY A 20 -0.53 4.21 0.64
CA GLY A 20 0.69 3.77 -0.03
C GLY A 20 1.29 4.84 -0.94
N ARG A 21 0.46 5.43 -1.82
CA ARG A 21 0.87 6.54 -2.68
C ARG A 21 1.31 7.76 -1.90
N TRP A 22 0.67 8.05 -0.77
CA TRP A 22 1.05 9.16 0.08
C TRP A 22 2.38 8.90 0.80
N GLY A 23 2.60 7.68 1.29
CA GLY A 23 3.85 7.26 1.91
C GLY A 23 5.03 7.43 0.96
N ASP A 24 4.92 6.85 -0.23
CA ASP A 24 5.94 6.94 -1.26
C ASP A 24 6.20 8.38 -1.74
N ASN A 25 5.14 9.15 -2.03
CA ASN A 25 5.31 10.50 -2.61
C ASN A 25 5.59 11.59 -1.58
N TYR A 26 5.33 11.39 -0.28
CA TYR A 26 5.47 12.45 0.72
C TYR A 26 6.27 12.02 1.94
N LEU A 27 5.93 10.88 2.56
CA LEU A 27 6.58 10.45 3.78
C LEU A 27 8.07 10.16 3.55
N ASN A 28 8.42 9.43 2.48
CA ASN A 28 9.81 9.14 2.12
C ASN A 28 10.68 10.40 2.04
N PHE A 29 10.16 11.47 1.43
CA PHE A 29 10.85 12.77 1.38
C PHE A 29 11.03 13.41 2.75
N TRP A 30 10.01 13.33 3.61
CA TRP A 30 10.04 13.95 4.94
C TRP A 30 11.06 13.27 5.87
N ILE A 31 11.29 11.98 5.67
CA ILE A 31 12.26 11.20 6.46
C ILE A 31 13.64 11.09 5.77
N GLY A 32 13.85 11.81 4.67
CA GLY A 32 15.16 11.93 4.01
C GLY A 32 15.53 10.76 3.09
N ASP A 33 14.55 10.13 2.45
CA ASP A 33 14.72 9.01 1.50
C ASP A 33 15.65 7.90 2.00
N PRO A 34 15.33 7.27 3.14
CA PRO A 34 16.15 6.24 3.74
C PRO A 34 16.20 4.99 2.86
N ASN A 35 17.41 4.52 2.59
CA ASN A 35 17.65 3.31 1.78
C ASN A 35 17.38 1.99 2.54
N TRP A 36 17.08 2.06 3.84
CA TRP A 36 16.91 0.89 4.71
C TRP A 36 15.44 0.56 4.98
N ILE A 37 14.50 1.43 4.61
CA ILE A 37 13.08 1.20 4.84
C ILE A 37 12.56 0.19 3.81
N PRO A 38 11.84 -0.86 4.24
CA PRO A 38 11.14 -1.78 3.34
C PRO A 38 10.17 -1.05 2.40
N ASP A 39 10.10 -1.51 1.16
CA ASP A 39 9.15 -0.97 0.18
C ASP A 39 7.69 -1.18 0.60
N HIS A 40 6.79 -0.33 0.09
CA HIS A 40 5.44 -0.20 0.62
C HIS A 40 4.61 -1.46 0.41
N TRP A 41 4.87 -2.20 -0.68
CA TRP A 41 4.21 -3.47 -0.94
C TRP A 41 4.47 -4.50 0.16
N ILE A 42 5.61 -4.45 0.87
CA ILE A 42 5.93 -5.40 1.95
C ILE A 42 4.94 -5.22 3.11
N TYR A 43 4.64 -3.98 3.50
CA TYR A 43 3.63 -3.71 4.53
C TYR A 43 2.23 -4.14 4.06
N GLY A 44 1.91 -3.94 2.78
CA GLY A 44 0.68 -4.45 2.18
C GLY A 44 0.56 -5.97 2.30
N LEU A 45 1.63 -6.69 1.94
CA LEU A 45 1.69 -8.15 2.05
C LEU A 45 1.57 -8.63 3.51
N LEU A 46 2.25 -7.97 4.45
CA LEU A 46 2.14 -8.31 5.87
C LEU A 46 0.72 -8.13 6.40
N LEU A 47 0.00 -7.10 5.96
CA LEU A 47 -1.40 -6.90 6.32
C LEU A 47 -2.31 -7.96 5.71
N ILE A 48 -2.09 -8.35 4.45
CA ILE A 48 -2.81 -9.46 3.80
C ILE A 48 -2.60 -10.76 4.60
N ILE A 49 -1.38 -11.05 5.04
CA ILE A 49 -1.10 -12.24 5.86
C ILE A 49 -1.75 -12.11 7.24
N ALA A 50 -1.67 -10.94 7.87
CA ALA A 50 -2.25 -10.67 9.18
C ALA A 50 -3.79 -10.82 9.16
N SER A 51 -4.46 -10.53 8.05
CA SER A 51 -5.93 -10.65 7.96
C SER A 51 -6.41 -12.09 8.18
N LEU A 52 -5.58 -13.10 7.85
CA LEU A 52 -5.91 -14.53 8.00
C LEU A 52 -6.16 -14.94 9.46
N PHE A 53 -5.76 -14.12 10.43
CA PHE A 53 -5.96 -14.37 11.86
C PHE A 53 -7.25 -13.75 12.41
N PHE A 54 -8.01 -13.02 11.60
CA PHE A 54 -9.27 -12.37 11.97
C PHE A 54 -10.46 -13.01 11.25
N LYS A 55 -11.67 -12.60 11.60
CA LYS A 55 -12.90 -13.06 10.93
C LYS A 55 -13.86 -11.92 10.66
N GLY A 56 -14.65 -12.05 9.60
CA GLY A 56 -15.77 -11.16 9.29
C GLY A 56 -15.30 -9.79 8.79
N THR A 57 -15.92 -8.70 9.26
CA THR A 57 -15.64 -7.36 8.75
C THR A 57 -14.20 -6.89 9.04
N ILE A 58 -13.60 -7.36 10.13
CA ILE A 58 -12.21 -7.01 10.50
C ILE A 58 -11.24 -7.65 9.50
N GLU A 59 -11.39 -8.94 9.23
CA GLU A 59 -10.62 -9.66 8.19
C GLU A 59 -10.74 -8.95 6.85
N LEU A 60 -11.96 -8.67 6.40
CA LEU A 60 -12.21 -7.99 5.14
C LEU A 60 -11.53 -6.62 5.08
N SER A 61 -11.61 -5.83 6.16
CA SER A 61 -11.04 -4.48 6.18
C SER A 61 -9.51 -4.53 6.14
N ILE A 62 -8.88 -5.38 6.95
CA ILE A 62 -7.41 -5.53 6.98
C ILE A 62 -6.92 -6.04 5.63
N PHE A 63 -7.57 -7.07 5.08
CA PHE A 63 -7.23 -7.63 3.77
C PHE A 63 -7.35 -6.59 2.67
N SER A 64 -8.48 -5.87 2.61
CA SER A 64 -8.74 -4.86 1.57
C SER A 64 -7.71 -3.74 1.65
N PHE A 65 -7.43 -3.25 2.85
CA PHE A 65 -6.43 -2.21 3.07
C PHE A 65 -5.04 -2.68 2.63
N GLY A 66 -4.63 -3.87 3.06
CA GLY A 66 -3.35 -4.47 2.69
C GLY A 66 -3.22 -4.67 1.19
N LEU A 67 -4.28 -5.11 0.52
CA LEU A 67 -4.34 -5.25 -0.93
C LEU A 67 -4.20 -3.89 -1.64
N GLY A 68 -4.90 -2.86 -1.17
CA GLY A 68 -4.77 -1.51 -1.70
C GLY A 68 -3.35 -0.97 -1.58
N LEU A 69 -2.75 -1.13 -0.40
CA LEU A 69 -1.37 -0.73 -0.13
C LEU A 69 -0.38 -1.49 -1.02
N PHE A 70 -0.57 -2.80 -1.17
CA PHE A 70 0.24 -3.64 -2.07
C PHE A 70 0.13 -3.20 -3.53
N ILE A 71 -1.09 -2.94 -4.02
CA ILE A 71 -1.32 -2.52 -5.42
C ILE A 71 -0.70 -1.14 -5.70
N SER A 72 -0.57 -0.28 -4.70
CA SER A 72 0.03 1.05 -4.89
C SER A 72 1.50 1.04 -5.35
N ASP A 73 2.16 -0.11 -5.16
CA ASP A 73 3.60 -0.35 -5.29
C ASP A 73 3.87 -1.71 -6.00
N LEU A 74 2.93 -2.11 -6.87
CA LEU A 74 2.91 -3.43 -7.51
C LEU A 74 4.09 -3.65 -8.48
N LYS A 75 4.54 -2.63 -9.20
CA LYS A 75 5.65 -2.74 -10.14
C LYS A 75 6.99 -2.81 -9.40
N ASP A 76 7.14 -2.19 -8.24
CA ASP A 76 8.30 -2.43 -7.35
C ASP A 76 8.36 -3.89 -6.86
N PHE A 77 7.20 -4.46 -6.48
CA PHE A 77 7.09 -5.89 -6.20
C PHE A 77 7.46 -6.76 -7.41
N LEU A 78 6.94 -6.46 -8.60
CA LEU A 78 7.24 -7.22 -9.82
C LEU A 78 8.73 -7.16 -10.20
N ASN A 79 9.40 -6.06 -9.85
CA ASN A 79 10.85 -5.90 -10.03
C ASN A 79 11.68 -6.46 -8.86
N LEU A 80 11.05 -7.09 -7.86
CA LEU A 80 11.70 -7.64 -6.67
C LEU A 80 12.54 -6.61 -5.92
N LYS A 81 12.07 -5.36 -5.89
CA LYS A 81 12.65 -4.29 -5.09
C LYS A 81 12.09 -4.42 -3.67
N PHE A 82 12.97 -4.53 -2.68
CA PHE A 82 12.56 -4.76 -1.28
C PHE A 82 12.85 -3.56 -0.36
N TYR A 83 13.72 -2.65 -0.78
CA TYR A 83 14.22 -1.57 0.05
C TYR A 83 14.50 -0.32 -0.77
N GLY A 84 14.31 0.82 -0.11
CA GLY A 84 14.83 2.11 -0.53
C GLY A 84 13.89 2.92 -1.42
N SER A 85 13.97 4.23 -1.26
CA SER A 85 13.17 5.17 -2.05
C SER A 85 13.58 5.17 -3.53
N ASP A 86 12.61 5.38 -4.42
CA ASP A 86 12.83 5.56 -5.86
C ASP A 86 13.65 6.81 -6.23
N LYS A 87 14.13 7.57 -5.24
CA LYS A 87 14.80 8.86 -5.42
C LYS A 87 13.98 9.78 -6.32
N LYS A 88 12.65 9.68 -6.22
CA LYS A 88 11.73 10.56 -6.95
C LYS A 88 12.14 12.00 -6.65
N THR A 89 12.20 12.86 -7.65
CA THR A 89 12.32 14.31 -7.40
C THR A 89 10.91 14.89 -7.24
N LYS A 90 10.80 16.11 -6.70
CA LYS A 90 9.49 16.80 -6.60
C LYS A 90 8.75 16.89 -7.94
N GLU A 91 9.49 16.90 -9.05
CA GLU A 91 8.99 17.02 -10.42
C GLU A 91 8.52 15.68 -11.01
N THR A 92 8.95 14.54 -10.45
CA THR A 92 8.58 13.20 -10.94
C THR A 92 7.49 12.52 -10.12
N LYS A 93 6.92 13.19 -9.11
CA LYS A 93 5.83 12.66 -8.28
C LYS A 93 4.59 12.40 -9.12
N LYS A 94 4.12 11.16 -9.16
CA LYS A 94 2.89 10.77 -9.85
C LYS A 94 1.97 10.06 -8.86
N PHE A 95 1.05 10.80 -8.25
CA PHE A 95 0.20 10.24 -7.20
C PHE A 95 -0.71 9.10 -7.72
N TRP A 96 -1.35 9.28 -8.88
CA TRP A 96 -2.25 8.30 -9.50
C TRP A 96 -1.51 7.27 -10.37
N HIS A 97 -0.46 6.66 -9.82
CA HIS A 97 0.32 5.62 -10.50
C HIS A 97 0.40 4.34 -9.69
N ILE A 98 0.86 3.28 -10.33
CA ILE A 98 1.21 2.02 -9.70
C ILE A 98 2.71 1.90 -9.91
N ASP A 99 3.48 2.11 -8.84
CA ASP A 99 4.95 2.12 -8.93
C ASP A 99 5.56 0.75 -8.90
#